data_AF-A0A1G3UMR0-F1
#
_entry.id   AF-A0A1G3UMR0-F1
#
_cell.length_a   1.000
_cell.length_b   1.000
_cell.length_c   1.000
_cell.angle_alpha   90.00
_cell.angle_beta   90.00
_cell.angle_gamma   90.00
#
_symmetry.space_group_name_H-M   'P 1'
#
loop_
_entity.id
_entity.type
_entity.pdbx_description
1 polymer ?
#
loop_
_entity_poly.entity_id
_entity_poly.type
_entity_poly.pdbx_seq_one_letter_code
_entity_poly.pdbx_strand_id
1 'polypeptide(L)'
;MSGCSLGSLRPRFAPYGEIARHGVPSAANLFTIGLGIFVITYFVSGFGKETVAAYGAAMRIEQIMLLPTIGLSTATLAIVAQNSGARLFARMAEAVRMALS
;
A
#
# COMPACT_ATOMS: atom_id res chain seq x y z
N MET A 1 1.17 19.38 29.34
CA MET A 1 0.83 20.14 28.12
C MET A 1 1.98 21.10 27.85
N SER A 2 3.08 20.62 27.26
CA SER A 2 4.32 21.38 27.11
C SER A 2 4.41 21.96 25.70
N GLY A 3 4.72 23.24 25.62
CA GLY A 3 4.52 24.12 24.47
C GLY A 3 5.12 23.65 23.15
N CYS A 4 4.28 23.64 22.12
CA CYS A 4 4.71 23.51 20.73
C CYS A 4 5.37 24.84 20.31
N SER A 5 6.70 24.88 20.29
CA SER A 5 7.47 26.02 19.81
C SER A 5 7.35 26.14 18.29
N LEU A 6 6.82 27.29 17.82
CA LEU A 6 6.65 27.68 16.41
C LEU A 6 7.96 27.68 15.59
N GLY A 7 9.13 27.47 16.21
CA GLY A 7 10.43 27.39 15.53
C GLY A 7 10.78 26.02 14.91
N SER A 8 9.97 24.98 15.16
CA SER A 8 10.22 23.60 14.68
C SER A 8 9.70 23.32 13.26
N LEU A 9 9.03 24.30 12.63
CA LEU A 9 8.48 24.21 11.27
C LEU A 9 9.49 24.52 10.16
N ARG A 10 10.79 24.55 10.46
CA ARG A 10 11.83 24.75 9.42
C ARG A 10 11.95 23.47 8.59
N PRO A 11 11.67 23.48 7.28
CA PRO A 11 11.82 22.31 6.42
C PRO A 11 13.29 21.88 6.43
N ARG A 12 13.58 20.77 7.10
CA ARG A 12 14.90 20.14 7.08
C ARG A 12 15.01 19.42 5.75
N PHE A 13 15.91 19.85 4.87
CA PHE A 13 16.08 19.22 3.56
C PHE A 13 16.90 17.92 3.57
N ALA A 14 17.53 17.59 4.70
CA ALA A 14 18.31 16.36 4.89
C ALA A 14 17.55 15.03 4.72
N PRO A 15 16.27 14.86 5.16
CA PRO A 15 15.55 13.59 5.05
C PRO A 15 15.08 13.27 3.62
N TYR A 16 14.99 14.26 2.72
CA TYR A 16 14.47 14.02 1.37
C TYR A 16 15.34 13.04 0.57
N GLY A 17 16.65 13.02 0.81
CA GLY A 17 17.57 12.07 0.16
C GLY A 17 17.31 10.61 0.57
N GLU A 18 17.09 10.37 1.86
CA GLU A 18 16.78 9.02 2.38
C GLU A 18 15.38 8.57 1.95
N ILE A 19 14.40 9.48 1.98
CA ILE A 19 13.05 9.21 1.46
C ILE A 19 13.11 8.89 -0.03
N ALA A 20 13.89 9.63 -0.82
CA ALA A 20 14.06 9.36 -2.25
C ALA A 20 14.74 8.01 -2.48
N ARG A 21 15.75 7.63 -1.68
CA ARG A 21 16.44 6.34 -1.80
C ARG A 21 15.51 5.14 -1.56
N HIS A 22 14.51 5.27 -0.69
CA HIS A 22 13.48 4.23 -0.49
C HIS A 22 12.27 4.38 -1.42
N GLY A 23 11.91 5.60 -1.78
CA GLY A 23 10.77 5.92 -2.62
C GLY A 23 11.01 5.62 -4.10
N VAL A 24 12.21 5.86 -4.61
CA VAL A 24 12.60 5.57 -6.01
C VAL A 24 12.44 4.09 -6.37
N PRO A 25 12.97 3.11 -5.61
CA PRO A 25 12.76 1.69 -5.94
C PRO A 25 11.29 1.28 -5.82
N SER A 26 10.54 1.83 -4.86
CA SER A 26 9.09 1.58 -4.74
C SER A 26 8.31 2.12 -5.94
N ALA A 27 8.63 3.33 -6.39
CA ALA A 27 8.04 3.94 -7.57
C ALA A 27 8.40 3.18 -8.85
N ALA A 28 9.64 2.70 -8.98
CA ALA A 28 10.06 1.85 -10.09
C ALA A 28 9.29 0.52 -10.13
N ASN A 29 9.05 -0.09 -8.97
CA ASN A 29 8.21 -1.30 -8.87
C ASN A 29 6.77 -1.03 -9.34
N LEU A 30 6.14 0.05 -8.86
CA LEU A 30 4.80 0.45 -9.31
C LEU A 30 4.75 0.79 -10.80
N PHE A 31 5.79 1.43 -11.32
CA PHE A 31 5.93 1.70 -12.75
C PHE A 31 6.00 0.41 -13.57
N THR A 32 6.76 -0.58 -13.10
CA THR A 32 6.88 -1.90 -13.75
C THR A 32 5.54 -2.62 -13.78
N ILE A 33 4.77 -2.57 -12.68
CA ILE A 33 3.41 -3.13 -12.62
C ILE A 33 2.50 -2.44 -13.65
N GLY A 34 2.51 -1.11 -13.69
CA GLY A 34 1.73 -0.33 -14.67
C GLY A 34 2.10 -0.66 -16.11
N LEU A 35 3.40 -0.80 -16.40
CA LEU A 35 3.90 -1.21 -17.70
C LEU A 35 3.39 -2.62 -18.09
N GLY A 36 3.39 -3.57 -17.14
CA GLY A 36 2.86 -4.91 -17.34
C GLY A 36 1.38 -4.91 -17.71
N ILE A 37 0.56 -4.17 -16.96
CA ILE A 37 -0.88 -4.01 -17.24
C ILE A 37 -1.09 -3.36 -18.61
N PHE A 38 -0.29 -2.36 -18.97
CA PHE A 38 -0.34 -1.73 -20.28
C PHE A 38 -0.07 -2.72 -21.41
N VAL A 39 0.99 -3.53 -21.30
CA VAL A 39 1.32 -4.56 -22.29
C VAL A 39 0.19 -5.59 -22.40
N ILE A 40 -0.34 -6.09 -21.29
CA ILE A 40 -1.46 -7.05 -21.28
C ILE A 40 -2.67 -6.43 -21.98
N THR A 41 -3.03 -5.19 -21.63
CA THR A 41 -4.17 -4.48 -22.21
C THR A 41 -3.99 -4.28 -23.71
N TYR A 42 -2.77 -3.96 -24.16
CA TYR A 42 -2.44 -3.84 -25.58
C TYR A 42 -2.69 -5.16 -26.33
N PHE A 43 -2.21 -6.30 -25.82
CA PHE A 43 -2.47 -7.60 -26.43
C PHE A 43 -3.96 -7.95 -26.41
N VAL A 44 -4.65 -7.75 -25.29
CA VAL A 44 -6.09 -8.03 -25.14
C VAL A 44 -6.91 -7.17 -26.11
N SER A 45 -6.49 -5.93 -26.38
CA SER A 45 -7.18 -5.04 -27.32
C SER A 45 -7.21 -5.55 -28.76
N GLY A 46 -6.28 -6.42 -29.14
CA GLY A 46 -6.24 -7.06 -30.45
C GLY A 46 -7.29 -8.16 -30.66
N PHE A 47 -7.87 -8.70 -29.57
CA PHE A 47 -8.84 -9.82 -29.64
C PHE A 47 -10.30 -9.38 -29.79
N GLY A 48 -10.56 -8.06 -29.76
CA GLY A 48 -11.89 -7.49 -29.99
C GLY A 48 -12.47 -6.77 -28.77
N LYS A 49 -13.56 -6.02 -28.99
CA LYS A 49 -14.19 -5.15 -27.99
C LYS A 49 -14.73 -5.92 -26.78
N GLU A 50 -15.29 -7.11 -27.01
CA GLU A 50 -15.83 -7.95 -25.93
C GLU A 50 -14.75 -8.40 -24.95
N THR A 51 -13.57 -8.77 -25.44
CA THR A 51 -12.45 -9.24 -24.61
C THR A 51 -11.91 -8.12 -23.71
N VAL A 52 -11.81 -6.89 -24.22
CA VAL A 52 -11.40 -5.72 -23.44
C VAL A 52 -12.43 -5.39 -22.36
N ALA A 53 -13.72 -5.47 -22.68
CA ALA A 53 -14.79 -5.24 -21.73
C ALA A 53 -14.79 -6.30 -20.61
N ALA A 54 -14.60 -7.57 -20.97
CA ALA A 54 -14.46 -8.67 -20.01
C ALA A 54 -13.22 -8.51 -19.12
N TYR A 55 -12.07 -8.14 -19.68
CA TYR A 55 -10.85 -7.86 -18.92
C TYR A 55 -11.05 -6.71 -17.92
N GLY A 56 -11.68 -5.61 -18.34
CA GLY A 56 -12.02 -4.50 -17.44
C GLY A 56 -12.98 -4.90 -16.32
N ALA A 57 -13.96 -5.77 -16.59
CA ALA A 57 -14.85 -6.31 -15.56
C ALA A 57 -14.11 -7.22 -14.57
N ALA A 58 -13.24 -8.11 -15.07
CA ALA A 58 -12.42 -8.99 -14.25
C ALA A 58 -11.50 -8.19 -13.32
N MET A 59 -10.82 -7.15 -13.83
CA MET A 59 -9.96 -6.27 -13.03
C MET A 59 -10.73 -5.61 -11.88
N ARG A 60 -11.99 -5.19 -12.08
CA ARG A 60 -12.81 -4.62 -11.00
C ARG A 60 -13.14 -5.64 -9.93
N ILE A 61 -13.47 -6.87 -10.34
CA ILE A 61 -13.75 -7.97 -9.40
C ILE A 61 -12.50 -8.29 -8.58
N GLU A 62 -11.33 -8.37 -9.22
CA GLU A 62 -10.05 -8.58 -8.55
C GLU A 62 -9.77 -7.49 -7.50
N GLN A 63 -9.97 -6.21 -7.86
CA GLN A 63 -9.80 -5.10 -6.90
C GLN A 63 -10.75 -5.23 -5.71
N ILE A 64 -12.02 -5.57 -5.93
CA ILE A 64 -12.99 -5.79 -4.84
C ILE A 64 -12.54 -6.92 -3.92
N MET A 65 -12.00 -8.00 -4.47
CA MET A 65 -11.48 -9.13 -3.69
C MET A 65 -10.19 -8.78 -2.91
N LEU A 66 -9.40 -7.82 -3.40
CA LEU A 66 -8.19 -7.35 -2.70
C LEU A 66 -8.50 -6.37 -1.55
N LEU A 67 -9.63 -5.64 -1.61
CA LEU A 67 -9.99 -4.65 -0.59
C LEU A 67 -10.05 -5.23 0.85
N PRO A 68 -10.68 -6.39 1.12
CA PRO A 68 -10.68 -7.00 2.46
C PRO A 68 -9.26 -7.29 2.97
N THR A 69 -8.39 -7.80 2.10
CA THR A 69 -7.00 -8.14 2.42
C THR A 69 -6.21 -6.89 2.81
N ILE A 70 -6.35 -5.82 2.02
CA ILE A 70 -5.72 -4.52 2.32
C ILE A 70 -6.30 -3.95 3.62
N GLY A 71 -7.61 -4.04 3.81
CA GLY A 71 -8.31 -3.61 5.03
C GLY A 71 -7.81 -4.33 6.28
N LEU A 72 -7.67 -5.66 6.23
CA LEU A 72 -7.11 -6.46 7.32
C LEU A 72 -5.63 -6.15 7.57
N SER A 73 -4.82 -6.02 6.51
CA SER A 73 -3.41 -5.67 6.63
C SER A 73 -3.22 -4.30 7.28
N THR A 74 -4.02 -3.30 6.87
CA THR A 74 -3.96 -1.94 7.43
C THR A 74 -4.49 -1.90 8.87
N ALA A 75 -5.58 -2.62 9.18
CA ALA A 75 -6.09 -2.75 10.54
C ALA A 75 -5.06 -3.42 11.47
N THR A 76 -4.42 -4.48 11.00
CA THR A 76 -3.35 -5.18 11.73
C THR A 76 -2.18 -4.23 11.96
N LEU A 77 -1.72 -3.51 10.93
CA LEU A 77 -0.66 -2.52 11.07
C LEU A 77 -1.01 -1.42 12.08
N ALA A 78 -2.26 -0.94 12.08
CA ALA A 78 -2.73 0.07 13.03
C ALA A 78 -2.75 -0.47 14.47
N ILE A 79 -3.23 -1.70 14.69
CA ILE A 79 -3.20 -2.38 15.99
C ILE A 79 -1.75 -2.56 16.46
N VAL A 80 -0.87 -3.01 15.57
CA VAL A 80 0.56 -3.18 15.82
C VAL A 80 1.23 -1.86 16.21
N ALA A 81 0.99 -0.79 15.46
CA ALA A 81 1.56 0.54 15.72
C ALA A 81 1.08 1.11 17.07
N GLN A 82 -0.22 0.98 17.37
CA GLN A 82 -0.80 1.41 18.65
C GLN A 82 -0.24 0.60 19.83
N ASN A 83 -0.21 -0.73 19.70
CA ASN A 83 0.30 -1.62 20.75
C ASN A 83 1.80 -1.41 20.99
N SER A 84 2.58 -1.17 19.93
CA SER A 84 4.01 -0.85 20.03
C SER A 84 4.25 0.47 20.77
N GLY A 85 3.44 1.49 20.51
CA GLY A 85 3.49 2.77 21.23
C GLY A 85 3.10 2.65 22.71
N ALA A 86 2.18 1.74 23.04
CA ALA A 86 1.68 1.51 24.40
C ALA A 86 2.46 0.43 25.20
N ARG A 87 3.51 -0.19 24.62
CA ARG A 87 4.26 -1.35 25.16
C ARG A 87 3.41 -2.60 25.46
N LEU A 88 2.29 -2.78 24.77
CA LEU A 88 1.35 -3.89 24.95
C LEU A 88 1.58 -5.01 23.92
N PHE A 89 2.78 -5.58 23.90
CA PHE A 89 3.23 -6.53 22.86
C PHE A 89 2.48 -7.88 22.84
N ALA A 90 1.87 -8.29 23.97
CA ALA A 90 1.10 -9.54 24.05
C ALA A 90 -0.11 -9.57 23.08
N ARG A 91 -0.77 -8.42 22.87
CA ARG A 91 -1.93 -8.31 21.95
C ARG A 91 -1.54 -8.24 20.47
N MET A 92 -0.28 -7.90 20.16
CA MET A 92 0.23 -7.92 18.79
C MET A 92 0.32 -9.35 18.23
N ALA A 93 0.86 -10.27 19.03
CA ALA A 93 1.04 -11.66 18.61
C ALA A 93 -0.31 -12.35 18.34
N GLU A 94 -1.35 -12.02 19.12
CA GLU A 94 -2.69 -12.57 18.96
C GLU A 94 -3.39 -12.06 17.69
N ALA A 95 -3.31 -10.75 17.41
CA ALA A 95 -3.87 -10.15 16.19
C ALA A 95 -3.19 -10.68 14.91
N VAL A 96 -1.86 -10.82 14.92
CA VAL A 96 -1.11 -11.39 13.79
C VAL A 96 -1.44 -12.87 13.61
N ARG A 97 -1.62 -13.62 14.71
CA ARG A 97 -1.99 -15.04 14.64
C ARG A 97 -3.41 -15.25 14.12
N MET A 98 -4.36 -14.36 14.44
CA MET A 98 -5.71 -14.37 13.86
C MET A 98 -5.74 -13.94 12.40
N ALA A 99 -4.86 -13.04 11.98
CA ALA A 99 -4.79 -12.60 10.58
C ALA A 99 -4.11 -13.63 9.65
N LEU A 100 -3.31 -14.55 10.22
CA LEU A 100 -2.60 -15.61 9.50
C LEU A 100 -3.27 -17.00 9.60
N SER A 101 -4.35 -17.13 10.39
CA SER A 101 -5.17 -18.34 10.52
C SER A 101 -6.40 -18.28 9.63
#